data_AF-A0A183DTE5-F1
#
_entry.id   AF-A0A183DTE5-F1
#
_cell.length_a   1.000
_cell.length_b   1.000
_cell.length_c   1.000
_cell.angle_alpha   90.00
_cell.angle_beta   90.00
_cell.angle_gamma   90.00
#
_symmetry.space_group_name_H-M   'P 1'
#
loop_
_entity.id
_entity.type
_entity.pdbx_description
1 polymer ?
#
loop_
_entity_poly.entity_id
_entity_poly.type
_entity_poly.pdbx_seq_one_letter_code
_entity_poly.pdbx_strand_id
1 'polypeptide(L)'
;MKHSVAKCDKKRKREVAAEITKLEEEMKNRHEKELAELQSFSPSKNVEESAGAENQSPEQETKPQRVSKAQKRREKKAELNRKLEEAAEADKTNAKSTRRKLEMDAIERILSERGLVIHEIPPDGDCLYSSLAHQLSIVSEIKVKSSDLRQQAAAYIRSHKESFRPFLLNDSCEEMNDTEFDAYCTGVEKSCTDGGEWGGAPELRAIACNLERRIEVVQPTEQYPNSILTFGEEFEKTEPLVITFHRYAYELGEHYNSTAPLQSVDDSSSL
;
A
#
# COMPACT_ATOMS: atom_id res chain seq x y z
N MET A 1 17.50 -11.75 21.29
CA MET A 1 17.32 -11.47 22.73
C MET A 1 17.36 -9.96 22.94
N LYS A 2 16.45 -9.38 23.74
CA LYS A 2 16.36 -7.92 23.94
C LYS A 2 17.28 -7.49 25.09
N HIS A 3 18.42 -6.86 24.80
CA HIS A 3 19.30 -6.28 25.83
C HIS A 3 18.99 -4.80 26.07
N SER A 4 17.98 -4.53 26.91
CA SER A 4 17.76 -3.19 27.46
C SER A 4 18.84 -2.85 28.49
N VAL A 5 19.73 -1.89 28.18
CA VAL A 5 20.76 -1.43 29.12
C VAL A 5 20.13 -0.48 30.14
N ALA A 6 20.16 -0.87 31.43
CA ALA A 6 19.68 -0.05 32.53
C ALA A 6 20.42 1.30 32.62
N LYS A 7 19.74 2.35 33.08
CA LYS A 7 20.16 3.76 32.92
C LYS A 7 21.51 4.17 33.57
N CYS A 8 22.21 3.30 34.32
CA CYS A 8 23.41 3.68 35.09
C CYS A 8 24.72 2.91 34.77
N ASP A 9 24.81 2.11 33.71
CA ASP A 9 26.07 1.44 33.33
C ASP A 9 26.93 2.25 32.33
N LYS A 10 27.69 3.23 32.85
CA LYS A 10 28.64 4.05 32.05
C LYS A 10 29.74 3.20 31.37
N LYS A 11 30.06 2.02 31.92
CA LYS A 11 30.99 1.04 31.33
C LYS A 11 30.38 0.35 30.10
N ARG A 12 29.18 -0.25 30.23
CA ARG A 12 28.49 -0.92 29.11
C ARG A 12 28.18 0.03 27.96
N LYS A 13 27.82 1.29 28.25
CA LYS A 13 27.65 2.32 27.18
C LYS A 13 28.93 2.58 26.38
N ARG A 14 30.11 2.52 27.02
CA ARG A 14 31.40 2.65 26.34
C ARG A 14 31.78 1.39 25.56
N GLU A 15 31.49 0.21 26.11
CA GLU A 15 31.71 -1.08 25.44
C GLU A 15 30.85 -1.17 24.15
N VAL A 16 29.55 -0.88 24.24
CA VAL A 16 28.66 -0.83 23.06
C VAL A 16 29.07 0.23 22.05
N ALA A 17 29.50 1.43 22.48
CA ALA A 17 30.00 2.45 21.57
C ALA A 17 31.28 2.02 20.84
N ALA A 18 32.22 1.37 21.54
CA ALA A 18 33.44 0.83 20.93
C ALA A 18 33.15 -0.33 19.96
N GLU A 19 32.15 -1.16 20.27
CA GLU A 19 31.70 -2.24 19.39
C GLU A 19 31.01 -1.69 18.11
N ILE A 20 30.21 -0.62 18.22
CA ILE A 20 29.67 0.11 17.06
C ILE A 20 30.80 0.63 16.18
N THR A 21 31.76 1.38 16.73
CA THR A 21 32.90 1.92 15.95
C THR A 21 33.72 0.82 15.28
N LYS A 22 33.93 -0.32 15.95
CA LYS A 22 34.61 -1.48 15.36
C LYS A 22 33.83 -2.07 14.18
N LEU A 23 32.51 -2.23 14.32
CA LEU A 23 31.63 -2.74 13.25
C LEU A 23 31.56 -1.78 12.06
N GLU A 24 31.54 -0.47 12.29
CA GLU A 24 31.60 0.57 11.27
C GLU A 24 32.92 0.51 10.47
N GLU A 25 34.05 0.35 11.16
CA GLU A 25 35.37 0.22 10.54
C GLU A 25 35.52 -1.12 9.77
N GLU A 26 34.98 -2.22 10.30
CA GLU A 26 34.96 -3.51 9.60
C GLU A 26 34.11 -3.46 8.31
N MET A 27 32.92 -2.85 8.38
CA MET A 27 32.06 -2.63 7.20
C MET A 27 32.75 -1.75 6.15
N LYS A 28 33.42 -0.67 6.58
CA LYS A 28 34.19 0.20 5.69
C LYS A 28 35.32 -0.56 4.99
N ASN A 29 36.09 -1.36 5.74
CA ASN A 29 37.17 -2.18 5.21
C ASN A 29 36.68 -3.28 4.25
N ARG A 30 35.47 -3.82 4.47
CA ARG A 30 34.83 -4.78 3.55
C ARG A 30 34.47 -4.10 2.22
N HIS A 31 33.77 -2.96 2.27
CA HIS A 31 33.42 -2.18 1.07
C HIS A 31 34.65 -1.69 0.28
N GLU A 32 35.74 -1.31 0.96
CA GLU A 32 36.99 -0.91 0.30
C GLU A 32 37.66 -2.07 -0.46
N LYS A 33 37.57 -3.30 0.05
CA LYS A 33 38.04 -4.51 -0.65
C LYS A 33 37.16 -4.84 -1.85
N GLU A 34 35.84 -4.85 -1.68
CA GLU A 34 34.87 -5.10 -2.77
C GLU A 34 35.05 -4.09 -3.91
N LEU A 35 35.29 -2.81 -3.59
CA LEU A 35 35.61 -1.77 -4.57
C LEU A 35 36.94 -1.97 -5.30
N ALA A 36 37.94 -2.56 -4.65
CA ALA A 36 39.23 -2.87 -5.26
C ALA A 36 39.14 -4.11 -6.16
N GLU A 37 38.42 -5.14 -5.73
CA GLU A 37 38.13 -6.34 -6.53
C GLU A 37 37.37 -5.97 -7.80
N LEU A 38 36.30 -5.17 -7.70
CA LEU A 38 35.56 -4.65 -8.86
C LEU A 38 36.40 -3.80 -9.81
N GLN A 39 37.47 -3.14 -9.35
CA GLN A 39 38.41 -2.44 -10.23
C GLN A 39 39.35 -3.41 -10.96
N SER A 40 39.78 -4.50 -10.31
CA SER A 40 40.67 -5.51 -10.90
C SER A 40 40.02 -6.36 -11.98
N PHE A 41 38.69 -6.46 -12.01
CA PHE A 41 37.93 -7.14 -13.07
C PHE A 41 37.75 -6.33 -14.37
N SER A 42 38.46 -5.21 -14.54
CA SER A 42 38.46 -4.41 -15.77
C SER A 42 39.43 -4.99 -16.81
N PRO A 43 38.98 -5.55 -17.96
CA PRO A 43 39.91 -5.99 -19.00
C PRO A 43 40.58 -4.79 -19.71
N SER A 44 41.89 -4.90 -19.93
CA SER A 44 42.74 -3.84 -20.46
C SER A 44 42.31 -3.28 -21.82
N LYS A 45 42.45 -1.97 -21.99
CA LYS A 45 42.82 -1.36 -23.28
C LYS A 45 43.98 -0.38 -23.10
N ASN A 46 45.17 -0.84 -23.48
CA ASN A 46 46.28 0.03 -23.85
C ASN A 46 45.91 0.78 -25.14
N VAL A 47 46.28 2.06 -25.24
CA VAL A 47 46.80 2.66 -26.47
C VAL A 47 47.88 3.67 -26.06
N GLU A 48 49.04 3.58 -26.68
CA GLU A 48 50.19 4.45 -26.46
C GLU A 48 50.17 5.66 -27.42
N GLU A 49 50.88 6.72 -27.01
CA GLU A 49 51.77 7.57 -27.82
C GLU A 49 51.34 8.10 -29.23
N SER A 50 51.40 9.42 -29.42
CA SER A 50 52.43 10.08 -30.26
C SER A 50 52.27 11.62 -30.32
N ALA A 51 53.32 12.33 -30.74
CA ALA A 51 53.43 13.78 -30.79
C ALA A 51 53.57 14.33 -32.23
N GLY A 52 53.24 15.61 -32.48
CA GLY A 52 53.46 16.24 -33.79
C GLY A 52 52.94 17.67 -34.00
N ALA A 53 53.84 18.65 -33.86
CA ALA A 53 53.95 20.00 -34.46
C ALA A 53 52.71 20.81 -34.98
N GLU A 54 52.51 21.97 -34.34
CA GLU A 54 52.35 23.35 -34.88
C GLU A 54 51.69 23.66 -36.25
N ASN A 55 50.67 24.54 -36.23
CA ASN A 55 50.75 25.88 -36.86
C ASN A 55 49.68 26.89 -36.35
N GLN A 56 49.89 28.18 -36.63
CA GLN A 56 49.18 29.37 -36.12
C GLN A 56 47.95 29.80 -36.96
N SER A 57 47.02 30.72 -36.61
CA SER A 57 46.52 31.48 -35.41
C SER A 57 45.36 32.42 -35.92
N PRO A 58 44.67 33.31 -35.16
CA PRO A 58 44.54 33.57 -33.71
C PRO A 58 43.07 33.60 -33.15
N GLU A 59 42.95 33.64 -31.81
CA GLU A 59 41.88 34.27 -30.99
C GLU A 59 40.38 34.16 -31.36
N GLN A 60 39.70 33.18 -30.75
CA GLN A 60 38.44 33.42 -30.01
C GLN A 60 38.40 32.53 -28.75
N GLU A 61 38.71 33.09 -27.58
CA GLU A 61 38.72 32.33 -26.33
C GLU A 61 37.31 32.01 -25.80
N THR A 62 36.81 30.79 -26.06
CA THR A 62 35.89 30.12 -25.13
C THR A 62 36.65 29.03 -24.40
N LYS A 63 37.32 29.40 -23.30
CA LYS A 63 38.10 28.47 -22.46
C LYS A 63 37.20 27.32 -21.98
N PRO A 64 37.45 26.05 -22.33
CA PRO A 64 36.77 24.93 -21.70
C PRO A 64 37.23 24.88 -20.23
N GLN A 65 36.34 25.27 -19.30
CA GLN A 65 36.62 25.18 -17.88
C GLN A 65 36.98 23.72 -17.55
N ARG A 66 38.24 23.50 -17.15
CA ARG A 66 38.74 22.17 -16.76
C ARG A 66 38.04 21.78 -15.46
N VAL A 67 36.91 21.07 -15.59
CA VAL A 67 36.15 20.51 -14.46
C VAL A 67 37.10 19.84 -13.48
N SER A 68 37.06 20.32 -12.24
CA SER A 68 38.00 19.91 -11.19
C SER A 68 37.94 18.39 -10.96
N LYS A 69 39.08 17.76 -10.62
CA LYS A 69 39.10 16.36 -10.17
C LYS A 69 38.12 16.10 -9.01
N ALA A 70 37.84 17.11 -8.18
CA ALA A 70 36.84 17.04 -7.12
C ALA A 70 35.40 17.12 -7.65
N GLN A 71 35.14 17.94 -8.67
CA GLN A 71 33.83 18.06 -9.32
C GLN A 71 33.47 16.76 -10.07
N LYS A 72 34.38 16.22 -10.88
CA LYS A 72 34.19 14.93 -11.58
C LYS A 72 33.95 13.75 -10.61
N ARG A 73 34.50 13.81 -9.39
CA ARG A 73 34.21 12.85 -8.31
C ARG A 73 32.82 13.03 -7.71
N ARG A 74 32.35 14.28 -7.52
CA ARG A 74 30.97 14.58 -7.06
C ARG A 74 29.94 14.15 -8.08
N GLU A 75 30.15 14.47 -9.36
CA GLU A 75 29.28 14.06 -10.48
C GLU A 75 29.18 12.54 -10.60
N LYS A 76 30.31 11.81 -10.54
CA LYS A 76 30.29 10.33 -10.54
C LYS A 76 29.56 9.74 -9.33
N LYS A 77 29.64 10.36 -8.14
CA LYS A 77 28.89 9.92 -6.95
C LYS A 77 27.40 10.23 -7.09
N ALA A 78 27.03 11.41 -7.59
CA ALA A 78 25.64 11.79 -7.82
C ALA A 78 24.96 10.86 -8.84
N GLU A 79 25.65 10.53 -9.95
CA GLU A 79 25.14 9.60 -10.96
C GLU A 79 25.03 8.16 -10.44
N LEU A 80 25.93 7.72 -9.56
CA LEU A 80 25.81 6.41 -8.90
C LEU A 80 24.63 6.38 -7.92
N ASN A 81 24.45 7.43 -7.10
CA ASN A 81 23.31 7.57 -6.22
C ASN A 81 21.99 7.59 -7.01
N ARG A 82 21.91 8.39 -8.08
CA ARG A 82 20.74 8.44 -8.98
C ARG A 82 20.40 7.07 -9.55
N LYS A 83 21.40 6.31 -10.03
CA LYS A 83 21.20 4.94 -10.51
C LYS A 83 20.75 3.95 -9.44
N LEU A 84 21.23 4.10 -8.21
CA LEU A 84 20.78 3.28 -7.07
C LEU A 84 19.34 3.64 -6.67
N GLU A 85 18.97 4.91 -6.70
CA GLU A 85 17.61 5.38 -6.45
C GLU A 85 16.64 4.93 -7.56
N GLU A 86 17.04 5.05 -8.83
CA GLU A 86 16.29 4.56 -10.01
C GLU A 86 16.09 3.03 -9.96
N ALA A 87 17.14 2.27 -9.63
CA ALA A 87 17.04 0.81 -9.46
C ALA A 87 16.13 0.43 -8.28
N ALA A 88 16.28 1.10 -7.14
CA ALA A 88 15.43 0.86 -5.97
C ALA A 88 13.95 1.20 -6.21
N GLU A 89 13.66 2.21 -7.04
CA GLU A 89 12.28 2.54 -7.42
C GLU A 89 11.72 1.58 -8.49
N ALA A 90 12.55 1.11 -9.42
CA ALA A 90 12.18 0.03 -10.34
C ALA A 90 11.84 -1.28 -9.59
N ASP A 91 12.64 -1.66 -8.59
CA ASP A 91 12.36 -2.83 -7.75
C ASP A 91 11.07 -2.68 -6.94
N LYS A 92 10.83 -1.51 -6.34
CA LYS A 92 9.58 -1.20 -5.61
C LYS A 92 8.35 -1.26 -6.51
N THR A 93 8.41 -0.65 -7.69
CA THR A 93 7.28 -0.61 -8.64
C THR A 93 6.96 -1.99 -9.18
N ASN A 94 7.99 -2.79 -9.51
CA ASN A 94 7.82 -4.19 -9.93
C ASN A 94 7.22 -5.06 -8.80
N ALA A 95 7.70 -4.90 -7.56
CA ALA A 95 7.15 -5.59 -6.39
C ALA A 95 5.71 -5.17 -6.03
N LYS A 96 5.32 -3.92 -6.31
CA LYS A 96 3.91 -3.46 -6.20
C LYS A 96 3.04 -4.08 -7.30
N SER A 97 3.49 -4.03 -8.56
CA SER A 97 2.79 -4.61 -9.71
C SER A 97 2.56 -6.12 -9.55
N THR A 98 3.57 -6.84 -9.04
CA THR A 98 3.47 -8.28 -8.77
C THR A 98 2.42 -8.58 -7.69
N ARG A 99 2.44 -7.87 -6.56
CA ARG A 99 1.44 -8.06 -5.49
C ARG A 99 0.02 -7.71 -5.94
N ARG A 100 -0.16 -6.64 -6.73
CA ARG A 100 -1.44 -6.28 -7.36
C ARG A 100 -2.03 -7.43 -8.18
N LYS A 101 -1.21 -8.06 -9.04
CA LYS A 101 -1.66 -9.18 -9.87
C LYS A 101 -2.03 -10.39 -9.01
N LEU A 102 -1.16 -10.80 -8.09
CA LEU A 102 -1.43 -11.94 -7.20
C LEU A 102 -2.70 -11.76 -6.34
N GLU A 103 -2.98 -10.53 -5.89
CA GLU A 103 -4.22 -10.18 -5.20
C GLU A 103 -5.43 -10.32 -6.13
N MET A 104 -5.38 -9.71 -7.32
CA MET A 104 -6.48 -9.75 -8.29
C MET A 104 -6.78 -11.18 -8.76
N ASP A 105 -5.75 -11.93 -9.18
CA ASP A 105 -5.86 -13.33 -9.63
C ASP A 105 -6.49 -14.22 -8.54
N ALA A 106 -6.17 -13.96 -7.26
CA ALA A 106 -6.74 -14.70 -6.13
C ALA A 106 -8.21 -14.34 -5.88
N ILE A 107 -8.59 -13.05 -5.98
CA ILE A 107 -9.98 -12.60 -5.86
C ILE A 107 -10.82 -13.16 -7.02
N GLU A 108 -10.37 -12.99 -8.25
CA GLU A 108 -11.06 -13.47 -9.46
C GLU A 108 -11.30 -14.98 -9.42
N ARG A 109 -10.33 -15.77 -8.93
CA ARG A 109 -10.50 -17.21 -8.73
C ARG A 109 -11.60 -17.53 -7.71
N ILE A 110 -11.59 -16.91 -6.52
CA ILE A 110 -12.61 -17.12 -5.48
C ILE A 110 -14.01 -16.78 -6.00
N LEU A 111 -14.13 -15.70 -6.78
CA LEU A 111 -15.40 -15.30 -7.38
C LEU A 111 -15.84 -16.24 -8.51
N SER A 112 -14.91 -16.68 -9.37
CA SER A 112 -15.19 -17.62 -10.45
C SER A 112 -15.68 -18.98 -9.92
N GLU A 113 -15.08 -19.47 -8.84
CA GLU A 113 -15.55 -20.67 -8.11
C GLU A 113 -16.98 -20.53 -7.58
N ARG A 114 -17.47 -19.30 -7.41
CA ARG A 114 -18.82 -18.94 -6.93
C ARG A 114 -19.77 -18.47 -8.05
N GLY A 115 -19.34 -18.43 -9.31
CA GLY A 115 -20.13 -17.87 -10.42
C GLY A 115 -20.35 -16.36 -10.33
N LEU A 116 -19.41 -15.63 -9.72
CA LEU A 116 -19.42 -14.18 -9.56
C LEU A 116 -18.28 -13.53 -10.36
N VAL A 117 -18.43 -12.25 -10.65
CA VAL A 117 -17.40 -11.37 -11.22
C VAL A 117 -17.25 -10.09 -10.40
N ILE A 118 -16.10 -9.42 -10.50
CA ILE A 118 -15.89 -8.12 -9.88
C ILE A 118 -16.72 -7.07 -10.62
N HIS A 119 -17.40 -6.20 -9.88
CA HIS A 119 -18.02 -4.99 -10.40
C HIS A 119 -17.27 -3.77 -9.84
N GLU A 120 -16.56 -3.05 -10.71
CA GLU A 120 -15.74 -1.89 -10.34
C GLU A 120 -16.60 -0.74 -9.80
N ILE A 121 -16.24 -0.26 -8.62
CA ILE A 121 -16.83 0.90 -7.95
C ILE A 121 -15.85 2.08 -8.05
N PRO A 122 -16.32 3.32 -8.26
CA PRO A 122 -15.45 4.50 -8.30
C PRO A 122 -14.57 4.63 -7.03
N PRO A 123 -13.27 4.97 -7.17
CA PRO A 123 -12.37 5.18 -6.02
C PRO A 123 -12.52 6.60 -5.46
N ASP A 124 -13.71 6.92 -4.95
CA ASP A 124 -14.11 8.24 -4.43
C ASP A 124 -14.03 8.38 -2.89
N GLY A 125 -13.58 7.32 -2.20
CA GLY A 125 -13.57 7.21 -0.73
C GLY A 125 -14.89 6.71 -0.14
N ASP A 126 -16.00 6.83 -0.86
CA ASP A 126 -17.30 6.26 -0.50
C ASP A 126 -17.46 4.80 -0.98
N CYS A 127 -16.41 4.23 -1.58
CA CYS A 127 -16.38 2.91 -2.22
C CYS A 127 -17.01 1.77 -1.39
N LEU A 128 -16.80 1.72 -0.06
CA LEU A 128 -17.44 0.72 0.80
C LEU A 128 -18.98 0.79 0.68
N TYR A 129 -19.54 1.97 0.95
CA TYR A 129 -20.98 2.20 0.94
C TYR A 129 -21.56 2.07 -0.47
N SER A 130 -20.84 2.52 -1.49
CA SER A 130 -21.23 2.36 -2.89
C SER A 130 -21.24 0.88 -3.32
N SER A 131 -20.28 0.07 -2.86
CA SER A 131 -20.22 -1.38 -3.15
C SER A 131 -21.38 -2.15 -2.51
N LEU A 132 -21.78 -1.77 -1.29
CA LEU A 132 -22.91 -2.33 -0.54
C LEU A 132 -24.27 -1.87 -1.10
N ALA A 133 -24.40 -0.60 -1.48
CA ALA A 133 -25.58 -0.08 -2.16
C ALA A 133 -25.83 -0.81 -3.49
N HIS A 134 -24.78 -1.08 -4.26
CA HIS A 134 -24.86 -1.89 -5.47
C HIS A 134 -25.27 -3.34 -5.15
N GLN A 135 -24.65 -4.00 -4.16
CA GLN A 135 -25.06 -5.34 -3.72
C GLN A 135 -26.54 -5.42 -3.34
N LEU A 136 -27.05 -4.48 -2.54
CA LEU A 136 -28.46 -4.43 -2.13
C LEU A 136 -29.42 -4.29 -3.30
N SER A 137 -29.01 -3.56 -4.35
CA SER A 137 -29.82 -3.39 -5.56
C SER A 137 -29.87 -4.64 -6.44
N ILE A 138 -28.87 -5.53 -6.36
CA ILE A 138 -28.83 -6.82 -7.06
C ILE A 138 -29.53 -7.91 -6.24
N VAL A 139 -29.12 -8.09 -4.99
CA VAL A 139 -29.51 -9.24 -4.14
C VAL A 139 -30.89 -9.06 -3.51
N SER A 140 -31.41 -7.84 -3.41
CA SER A 140 -32.70 -7.58 -2.75
C SER A 140 -33.58 -6.59 -3.50
N GLU A 141 -33.18 -6.16 -4.70
CA GLU A 141 -33.85 -5.14 -5.51
C GLU A 141 -34.04 -3.78 -4.80
N ILE A 142 -33.36 -3.55 -3.66
CA ILE A 142 -33.49 -2.33 -2.86
C ILE A 142 -32.49 -1.28 -3.37
N LYS A 143 -33.00 -0.18 -3.92
CA LYS A 143 -32.18 0.97 -4.31
C LYS A 143 -31.94 1.88 -3.11
N VAL A 144 -30.78 1.72 -2.47
CA VAL A 144 -30.27 2.56 -1.38
C VAL A 144 -29.15 3.46 -1.90
N LYS A 145 -28.97 4.67 -1.36
CA LYS A 145 -27.79 5.50 -1.66
C LYS A 145 -26.65 5.22 -0.68
N SER A 146 -25.42 5.46 -1.10
CA SER A 146 -24.23 5.44 -0.22
C SER A 146 -24.41 6.37 1.01
N SER A 147 -25.00 7.55 0.82
CA SER A 147 -25.37 8.51 1.88
C SER A 147 -26.28 7.92 2.96
N ASP A 148 -27.18 7.02 2.57
CA ASP A 148 -28.20 6.48 3.48
C ASP A 148 -27.58 5.34 4.31
N LEU A 149 -26.68 4.55 3.71
CA LEU A 149 -25.88 3.54 4.40
C LEU A 149 -24.87 4.18 5.38
N ARG A 150 -24.26 5.31 5.03
CA ARG A 150 -23.40 6.10 5.94
C ARG A 150 -24.16 6.54 7.20
N GLN A 151 -25.35 7.13 7.03
CA GLN A 151 -26.21 7.53 8.14
C GLN A 151 -26.64 6.33 9.00
N GLN A 152 -27.01 5.21 8.37
CA GLN A 152 -27.37 3.97 9.10
C GLN A 152 -26.20 3.41 9.90
N ALA A 153 -25.00 3.34 9.32
CA ALA A 153 -23.79 2.87 10.00
C ALA A 153 -23.49 3.71 11.24
N ALA A 154 -23.44 5.04 11.10
CA ALA A 154 -23.16 5.96 12.20
C ALA A 154 -24.25 5.93 13.29
N ALA A 155 -25.53 5.87 12.91
CA ALA A 155 -26.64 5.76 13.87
C ALA A 155 -26.57 4.43 14.67
N TYR A 156 -26.21 3.33 14.02
CA TYR A 156 -26.02 2.04 14.68
C TYR A 156 -24.80 2.04 15.61
N ILE A 157 -23.65 2.57 15.16
CA ILE A 157 -22.44 2.72 15.98
C ILE A 157 -22.73 3.58 17.22
N ARG A 158 -23.36 4.74 17.03
CA ARG A 158 -23.70 5.67 18.12
C ARG A 158 -24.65 5.05 19.16
N SER A 159 -25.61 4.23 18.73
CA SER A 159 -26.54 3.53 19.64
C SER A 159 -25.92 2.32 20.36
N HIS A 160 -24.86 1.73 19.81
CA HIS A 160 -24.18 0.53 20.35
C HIS A 160 -22.73 0.82 20.79
N LYS A 161 -22.47 2.05 21.25
CA LYS A 161 -21.14 2.58 21.57
C LYS A 161 -20.19 1.60 22.26
N GLU A 162 -20.62 0.95 23.34
CA GLU A 162 -19.78 0.01 24.11
C GLU A 162 -19.31 -1.21 23.31
N SER A 163 -20.04 -1.63 22.27
CA SER A 163 -19.65 -2.72 21.38
C SER A 163 -18.62 -2.30 20.32
N PHE A 164 -18.58 -1.01 19.96
CA PHE A 164 -17.66 -0.46 18.96
C PHE A 164 -16.42 0.19 19.56
N ARG A 165 -16.51 0.75 20.78
CA ARG A 165 -15.42 1.41 21.51
C ARG A 165 -14.07 0.65 21.48
N PRO A 166 -14.00 -0.68 21.68
CA PRO A 166 -12.72 -1.40 21.67
C PRO A 166 -12.02 -1.44 20.29
N PHE A 167 -12.74 -1.15 19.21
CA PHE A 167 -12.24 -1.18 17.83
C PHE A 167 -11.96 0.23 17.27
N LEU A 168 -12.27 1.28 18.04
CA LEU A 168 -12.13 2.68 17.63
C LEU A 168 -11.02 3.34 18.46
N LEU A 169 -9.86 3.50 17.83
CA LEU A 169 -8.67 4.09 18.42
C LEU A 169 -8.43 5.48 17.82
N ASN A 170 -7.95 6.41 18.64
CA ASN A 170 -7.50 7.72 18.18
C ASN A 170 -6.12 7.64 17.48
N ASP A 171 -5.63 8.76 16.94
CA ASP A 171 -4.33 8.87 16.25
C ASP A 171 -3.13 8.39 17.09
N SER A 172 -3.26 8.38 18.43
CA SER A 172 -2.23 7.90 19.36
C SER A 172 -2.33 6.39 19.65
N CYS A 173 -3.24 5.69 18.97
CA CYS A 173 -3.59 4.28 19.20
C CYS A 173 -4.18 4.01 20.60
N GLU A 174 -4.81 5.01 21.23
CA GLU A 174 -5.49 4.91 22.52
C GLU A 174 -7.02 4.87 22.33
N GLU A 175 -7.77 4.41 23.33
CA GLU A 175 -9.24 4.45 23.29
C GLU A 175 -9.75 5.89 23.09
N MET A 176 -10.65 6.07 22.13
CA MET A 176 -11.31 7.36 21.93
C MET A 176 -12.08 7.80 23.19
N ASN A 177 -11.98 9.09 23.52
CA ASN A 177 -12.88 9.71 24.48
C ASN A 177 -14.28 9.94 23.86
N ASP A 178 -15.24 10.30 24.70
CA ASP A 178 -16.63 10.43 24.26
C ASP A 178 -16.86 11.50 23.19
N THR A 179 -16.06 12.56 23.20
CA THR A 179 -16.14 13.66 22.20
C THR A 179 -15.52 13.24 20.87
N GLU A 180 -14.41 12.49 20.91
CA GLU A 180 -13.76 11.90 19.74
C GLU A 180 -14.67 10.87 19.06
N PHE A 181 -15.34 10.02 19.85
CA PHE A 181 -16.30 9.04 19.35
C PHE A 181 -17.49 9.71 18.62
N ASP A 182 -18.06 10.77 19.19
CA ASP A 182 -19.15 11.51 18.54
C ASP A 182 -18.68 12.26 17.27
N ALA A 183 -17.45 12.78 17.28
CA ALA A 183 -16.82 13.38 16.10
C ALA A 183 -16.60 12.34 14.98
N TYR A 184 -16.08 11.15 15.31
CA TYR A 184 -15.95 10.03 14.38
C TYR A 184 -17.30 9.60 13.80
N CYS A 185 -18.34 9.42 14.63
CA CYS A 185 -19.70 9.12 14.12
C CYS A 185 -20.21 10.20 13.15
N THR A 186 -19.94 11.48 13.44
CA THR A 186 -20.29 12.62 12.57
C THR A 186 -19.45 12.65 11.28
N GLY A 187 -18.24 12.09 11.30
CA GLY A 187 -17.40 11.87 10.13
C GLY A 187 -17.92 10.72 9.25
N VAL A 188 -18.35 9.60 9.85
CA VAL A 188 -18.94 8.45 9.15
C VAL A 188 -20.22 8.84 8.39
N GLU A 189 -21.05 9.73 8.96
CA GLU A 189 -22.30 10.22 8.32
C GLU A 189 -22.08 10.99 7.01
N LYS A 190 -20.92 11.63 6.84
CA LYS A 190 -20.61 12.50 5.69
C LYS A 190 -19.98 11.70 4.54
N SER A 191 -20.25 12.12 3.30
CA SER A 191 -19.47 11.64 2.15
C SER A 191 -18.02 12.12 2.25
N CYS A 192 -17.09 11.39 1.63
CA CYS A 192 -15.69 11.80 1.59
C CYS A 192 -15.48 13.17 0.92
N THR A 193 -16.36 13.57 -0.01
CA THR A 193 -16.37 14.92 -0.61
C THR A 193 -16.61 16.04 0.41
N ASP A 194 -17.31 15.75 1.51
CA ASP A 194 -17.68 16.70 2.57
C ASP A 194 -16.75 16.61 3.79
N GLY A 195 -15.60 15.92 3.64
CA GLY A 195 -14.67 15.64 4.73
C GLY A 195 -15.15 14.53 5.67
N GLY A 196 -15.87 13.54 5.14
CA GLY A 196 -16.27 12.33 5.86
C GLY A 196 -15.22 11.21 5.85
N GLU A 197 -15.34 10.31 6.83
CA GLU A 197 -14.39 9.21 7.08
C GLU A 197 -14.55 8.06 6.09
N TRP A 198 -13.44 7.34 5.84
CA TRP A 198 -13.44 6.12 5.05
C TRP A 198 -14.02 4.97 5.88
N GLY A 199 -14.88 4.15 5.26
CA GLY A 199 -15.50 3.02 5.97
C GLY A 199 -14.57 1.80 6.06
N GLY A 200 -14.62 1.09 7.18
CA GLY A 200 -13.87 -0.13 7.45
C GLY A 200 -14.70 -1.21 8.16
N ALA A 201 -14.03 -2.00 9.00
CA ALA A 201 -14.64 -3.13 9.71
C ALA A 201 -15.73 -2.74 10.73
N PRO A 202 -15.62 -1.64 11.51
CA PRO A 202 -16.71 -1.18 12.38
C PRO A 202 -17.99 -0.88 11.60
N GLU A 203 -17.89 -0.17 10.49
CA GLU A 203 -19.03 0.22 9.65
C GLU A 203 -19.63 -0.98 8.91
N LEU A 204 -18.80 -1.92 8.44
CA LEU A 204 -19.24 -3.22 7.94
C LEU A 204 -20.08 -3.98 8.98
N ARG A 205 -19.61 -4.07 10.23
CA ARG A 205 -20.37 -4.73 11.30
C ARG A 205 -21.67 -3.99 11.61
N ALA A 206 -21.62 -2.66 11.66
CA ALA A 206 -22.79 -1.82 11.93
C ALA A 206 -23.87 -1.96 10.84
N ILE A 207 -23.49 -1.96 9.57
CA ILE A 207 -24.40 -2.15 8.44
C ILE A 207 -24.96 -3.59 8.43
N ALA A 208 -24.12 -4.60 8.66
CA ALA A 208 -24.57 -6.00 8.73
C ALA A 208 -25.65 -6.19 9.81
N CYS A 209 -25.45 -5.62 10.99
CA CYS A 209 -26.44 -5.66 12.07
C CYS A 209 -27.69 -4.81 11.78
N ASN A 210 -27.54 -3.61 11.21
CA ASN A 210 -28.69 -2.73 10.91
C ASN A 210 -29.58 -3.26 9.77
N LEU A 211 -29.02 -4.02 8.83
CA LEU A 211 -29.74 -4.68 7.73
C LEU A 211 -30.20 -6.10 8.07
N GLU A 212 -29.89 -6.59 9.28
CA GLU A 212 -30.06 -8.00 9.72
C GLU A 212 -29.57 -9.00 8.64
N ARG A 213 -28.39 -8.73 8.07
CA ARG A 213 -27.87 -9.46 6.90
C ARG A 213 -26.38 -9.70 6.95
N ARG A 214 -25.97 -10.87 6.48
CA ARG A 214 -24.56 -11.27 6.36
C ARG A 214 -23.85 -10.47 5.25
N ILE A 215 -22.64 -10.01 5.51
CA ILE A 215 -21.74 -9.40 4.52
C ILE A 215 -20.46 -10.24 4.44
N GLU A 216 -20.11 -10.69 3.26
CA GLU A 216 -18.87 -11.43 2.97
C GLU A 216 -17.90 -10.53 2.21
N VAL A 217 -16.71 -10.30 2.80
CA VAL A 217 -15.63 -9.51 2.21
C VAL A 217 -14.54 -10.46 1.78
N VAL A 218 -14.43 -10.69 0.47
CA VAL A 218 -13.34 -11.48 -0.13
C VAL A 218 -12.06 -10.66 -0.04
N GLN A 219 -11.11 -11.13 0.78
CA GLN A 219 -9.85 -10.46 1.09
C GLN A 219 -8.73 -11.50 1.20
N PRO A 220 -8.24 -12.05 0.07
CA PRO A 220 -7.10 -12.95 0.08
C PRO A 220 -5.84 -12.23 0.57
N THR A 221 -4.95 -12.98 1.20
CA THR A 221 -3.61 -12.51 1.57
C THR A 221 -2.57 -13.55 1.14
N GLU A 222 -1.30 -13.17 1.10
CA GLU A 222 -0.19 -14.09 0.77
C GLU A 222 -0.17 -15.36 1.65
N GLN A 223 -0.66 -15.26 2.88
CA GLN A 223 -0.75 -16.39 3.83
C GLN A 223 -2.09 -17.14 3.74
N TYR A 224 -3.17 -16.46 3.35
CA TYR A 224 -4.52 -17.00 3.30
C TYR A 224 -5.17 -16.66 1.94
N PRO A 225 -4.88 -17.42 0.87
CA PRO A 225 -5.34 -17.13 -0.49
C PRO A 225 -6.84 -17.41 -0.73
N ASN A 226 -7.55 -17.92 0.27
CA ASN A 226 -9.00 -18.13 0.29
C ASN A 226 -9.68 -17.36 1.44
N SER A 227 -9.05 -16.30 1.94
CA SER A 227 -9.55 -15.53 3.08
C SER A 227 -10.80 -14.72 2.70
N ILE A 228 -11.87 -14.93 3.47
CA ILE A 228 -13.14 -14.23 3.36
C ILE A 228 -13.53 -13.84 4.79
N LEU A 229 -13.71 -12.54 5.04
CA LEU A 229 -14.18 -12.04 6.32
C LEU A 229 -15.70 -11.94 6.30
N THR A 230 -16.35 -12.47 7.31
CA THR A 230 -17.82 -12.51 7.42
C THR A 230 -18.27 -11.60 8.55
N PHE A 231 -19.23 -10.72 8.25
CA PHE A 231 -19.88 -9.84 9.23
C PHE A 231 -21.35 -10.20 9.30
N GLY A 232 -21.93 -10.24 10.50
CA GLY A 232 -23.33 -10.67 10.67
C GLY A 232 -23.51 -12.18 10.47
N GLU A 233 -22.61 -13.00 11.02
CA GLU A 233 -22.71 -14.47 11.00
C GLU A 233 -24.04 -14.95 11.61
N GLU A 234 -24.58 -14.19 12.56
CA GLU A 234 -25.89 -14.42 13.19
C GLU A 234 -27.10 -14.38 12.22
N PHE A 235 -26.93 -13.85 10.99
CA PHE A 235 -28.00 -13.64 10.00
C PHE A 235 -28.02 -14.68 8.86
N GLU A 236 -27.71 -15.95 9.15
CA GLU A 236 -27.60 -17.06 8.17
C GLU A 236 -28.81 -17.24 7.21
N LYS A 237 -30.00 -16.76 7.59
CA LYS A 237 -31.25 -16.91 6.83
C LYS A 237 -31.38 -15.95 5.64
N THR A 238 -30.49 -14.96 5.54
CA THR A 238 -30.51 -13.96 4.47
C THR A 238 -29.39 -14.22 3.47
N GLU A 239 -29.65 -13.94 2.19
CA GLU A 239 -28.63 -14.04 1.16
C GLU A 239 -27.51 -13.00 1.41
N PRO A 240 -26.23 -13.42 1.45
CA PRO A 240 -25.14 -12.53 1.84
C PRO A 240 -24.85 -11.48 0.77
N LEU A 241 -24.46 -10.29 1.20
CA LEU A 241 -23.88 -9.27 0.31
C LEU A 241 -22.40 -9.61 0.13
N VAL A 242 -21.96 -9.86 -1.10
CA VAL A 242 -20.57 -10.25 -1.40
C VAL A 242 -19.82 -9.07 -2.02
N ILE A 243 -18.78 -8.60 -1.33
CA ILE A 243 -17.89 -7.54 -1.81
C ILE A 243 -16.44 -8.02 -1.80
N THR A 244 -15.58 -7.31 -2.51
CA THR A 244 -14.13 -7.61 -2.60
C THR A 244 -13.32 -6.46 -2.05
N PHE A 245 -12.23 -6.76 -1.37
CA PHE A 245 -11.30 -5.77 -0.84
C PHE A 245 -9.92 -5.90 -1.46
N HIS A 246 -9.39 -4.78 -1.92
CA HIS A 246 -8.14 -4.71 -2.67
C HIS A 246 -7.16 -3.78 -1.93
N ARG A 247 -6.01 -4.29 -1.48
CA ARG A 247 -4.95 -3.52 -0.80
C ARG A 247 -3.95 -2.89 -1.76
N TYR A 248 -3.79 -3.50 -2.94
CA TYR A 248 -2.71 -3.18 -3.88
C TYR A 248 -3.23 -2.81 -5.28
N ALA A 249 -4.52 -3.05 -5.59
CA ALA A 249 -5.11 -2.73 -6.89
C ALA A 249 -5.12 -1.24 -7.25
N TYR A 250 -5.27 -0.34 -6.28
CA TYR A 250 -5.43 1.09 -6.54
C TYR A 250 -4.22 1.90 -6.07
N GLU A 251 -3.98 3.06 -6.68
CA GLU A 251 -2.85 3.94 -6.33
C GLU A 251 -3.09 4.73 -5.04
N LEU A 252 -4.36 4.99 -4.71
CA LEU A 252 -4.78 5.66 -3.47
C LEU A 252 -4.80 4.71 -2.25
N GLY A 253 -4.52 3.41 -2.44
CA GLY A 253 -4.42 2.42 -1.37
C GLY A 253 -5.57 1.42 -1.39
N GLU A 254 -6.20 1.23 -0.23
CA GLU A 254 -7.23 0.22 0.00
C GLU A 254 -8.58 0.61 -0.61
N HIS A 255 -9.28 -0.34 -1.25
CA HIS A 255 -10.52 -0.08 -2.01
C HIS A 255 -11.50 -1.25 -1.95
N TYR A 256 -12.80 -0.95 -1.96
CA TYR A 256 -13.87 -1.94 -2.01
C TYR A 256 -14.58 -1.93 -3.37
N ASN A 257 -14.67 -3.10 -3.99
CA ASN A 257 -15.48 -3.32 -5.20
C ASN A 257 -16.67 -4.24 -4.90
N SER A 258 -17.77 -4.03 -5.62
CA SER A 258 -18.93 -4.90 -5.54
C SER A 258 -18.70 -6.19 -6.35
N THR A 259 -19.63 -7.13 -6.27
CA THR A 259 -19.68 -8.29 -7.18
C THR A 259 -20.94 -8.25 -8.03
N ALA A 260 -20.96 -9.04 -9.10
CA ALA A 260 -22.17 -9.31 -9.88
C ALA A 260 -22.20 -10.80 -10.28
N PRO A 261 -23.37 -11.38 -10.55
CA PRO A 261 -23.47 -12.70 -11.17
C PRO A 261 -22.70 -12.74 -12.49
N LEU A 262 -21.93 -13.80 -12.72
CA LEU A 262 -21.34 -14.09 -14.02
C LEU A 262 -22.49 -14.33 -15.00
N GLN A 263 -22.73 -13.36 -15.89
CA GLN A 263 -23.72 -13.54 -16.95
C GLN A 263 -23.29 -14.73 -17.81
N SER A 264 -24.13 -15.77 -17.87
CA SER A 264 -23.96 -16.82 -18.86
C SER A 264 -24.01 -16.17 -20.23
N VAL A 265 -22.93 -16.32 -21.00
CA VAL A 265 -22.93 -15.96 -22.42
C VAL A 265 -23.88 -16.92 -23.10
N ASP A 266 -25.14 -16.50 -23.26
CA ASP A 266 -26.11 -17.23 -24.06
C ASP A 266 -25.56 -17.34 -25.47
N ASP A 267 -25.41 -18.57 -25.95
CA ASP A 267 -24.78 -18.96 -27.20
C ASP A 267 -25.71 -18.65 -28.40
N SER A 268 -26.13 -17.39 -28.50
CA SER A 268 -27.04 -16.84 -29.51
C SER A 268 -26.35 -16.53 -30.85
N SER A 269 -25.25 -17.23 -31.12
CA SER A 269 -24.49 -17.20 -32.39
C SER A 269 -24.66 -18.52 -33.16
N SER A 270 -25.90 -19.01 -33.26
CA SER A 270 -26.27 -20.16 -34.09
C SER A 270 -27.75 -20.14 -34.47
N LEU A 271 -28.07 -19.40 -35.54
CA LEU A 271 -29.11 -19.71 -36.54
C LEU A 271 -28.97 -18.79 -37.77
#